data_AF-A0A151B6N9-F1
#
_entry.id   AF-A0A151B6N9-F1
#
_cell.length_a   1.000
_cell.length_b   1.000
_cell.length_c   1.000
_cell.angle_alpha   90.00
_cell.angle_beta   90.00
_cell.angle_gamma   90.00
#
_symmetry.space_group_name_H-M   'P 1'
#
loop_
_entity.id
_entity.type
_entity.pdbx_description
1 polymer ?
#
loop_
_entity_poly.entity_id
_entity_poly.type
_entity_poly.pdbx_seq_one_letter_code
_entity_poly.pdbx_strand_id
1 'polypeptide(L)' 'MGKTPLKKVIKAKLKSNRELNEMEKLREKLKYEIAQELGLAEKVDKYGWGGLTAEETGRIGGLMTKRKKELKLPRNKDIE' A
#
# COMPACT_ATOMS: atom_id res chain seq x y z
N MET A 1 -1.69 -11.13 26.03
CA MET A 1 -1.27 -11.85 24.81
C MET A 1 -1.10 -10.83 23.69
N GLY A 2 0.13 -10.54 23.25
CA GLY A 2 0.39 -9.47 22.28
C GLY A 2 -0.22 -9.77 20.91
N LYS A 3 -1.06 -8.87 20.39
CA LYS A 3 -1.74 -9.05 19.09
C LYS A 3 -0.68 -9.14 17.97
N THR A 4 -0.86 -10.10 17.06
CA THR A 4 0.08 -10.33 15.97
C THR A 4 -0.01 -9.19 14.95
N PRO A 5 1.11 -8.58 14.51
CA PRO A 5 1.10 -7.47 13.56
C PRO A 5 0.43 -7.86 12.23
N LEU A 6 -0.47 -7.00 11.70
CA LEU A 6 -1.16 -7.22 10.43
C LEU A 6 -0.22 -7.60 9.27
N LYS A 7 1.02 -7.08 9.27
CA LYS A 7 2.06 -7.42 8.29
C LYS A 7 2.37 -8.92 8.25
N LYS A 8 2.34 -9.62 9.40
CA LYS A 8 2.53 -11.08 9.49
C LYS A 8 1.33 -11.83 8.91
N VAL A 9 0.11 -11.37 9.17
CA VAL A 9 -1.12 -11.97 8.65
C VAL A 9 -1.20 -11.83 7.13
N ILE A 10 -0.87 -10.64 6.60
CA ILE A 10 -0.84 -10.38 5.15
C ILE A 10 0.23 -11.24 4.46
N LYS A 11 1.44 -11.34 5.02
CA LYS A 11 2.50 -12.20 4.47
C LYS A 11 2.12 -13.69 4.46
N ALA A 12 1.36 -14.15 5.46
CA ALA A 12 0.84 -15.52 5.50
C ALA A 12 -0.30 -15.76 4.50
N LYS A 13 -1.19 -14.78 4.29
CA LYS A 13 -2.29 -14.84 3.31
C LYS A 13 -1.77 -14.81 1.87
N LEU A 14 -0.79 -13.95 1.56
CA LEU A 14 -0.14 -13.91 0.23
C LEU A 14 0.55 -15.24 -0.11
N LYS A 15 1.19 -15.88 0.88
CA LYS A 15 1.84 -17.20 0.73
C LYS A 15 0.83 -18.35 0.51
N SER A 16 -0.44 -18.13 0.85
CA SER A 16 -1.52 -19.14 0.75
C SER A 16 -2.45 -18.92 -0.44
N ASN A 17 -2.11 -18.04 -1.38
CA ASN A 17 -2.90 -17.73 -2.59
C ASN A 17 -4.40 -17.48 -2.32
N ARG A 18 -4.71 -16.81 -1.20
CA ARG A 18 -6.07 -16.42 -0.83
C ARG A 18 -6.42 -15.08 -1.49
N GLU A 19 -7.63 -14.97 -2.03
CA GLU A 19 -8.14 -13.78 -2.74
C GLU A 19 -7.87 -12.49 -1.95
N LEU A 20 -7.23 -11.52 -2.61
CA LEU A 20 -7.01 -10.20 -2.04
C LEU A 20 -8.36 -9.50 -1.88
N ASN A 21 -8.64 -9.04 -0.65
CA ASN A 21 -9.83 -8.24 -0.34
C ASN A 21 -9.89 -7.00 -1.24
N GLU A 22 -11.09 -6.52 -1.56
CA GLU A 22 -11.35 -5.30 -2.36
C GLU A 22 -10.51 -4.09 -1.89
N MET A 23 -10.30 -4.00 -0.59
CA MET A 23 -9.48 -2.97 0.06
C MET A 23 -7.99 -3.03 -0.30
N GLU A 24 -7.44 -4.21 -0.60
CA GLU A 24 -6.06 -4.35 -1.06
C GLU A 24 -5.91 -3.95 -2.53
N LYS A 25 -6.87 -4.34 -3.39
CA LYS A 25 -6.90 -3.88 -4.79
C LYS A 25 -6.98 -2.36 -4.89
N LEU A 26 -7.87 -1.74 -4.08
CA LEU A 26 -7.99 -0.28 -4.04
C LEU A 26 -6.69 0.39 -3.56
N ARG A 27 -6.01 -0.24 -2.60
CA ARG A 27 -4.72 0.22 -2.09
C ARG A 27 -3.64 0.21 -3.16
N GLU A 28 -3.53 -0.87 -3.93
CA GLU A 28 -2.54 -0.98 -4.99
C GLU A 28 -2.81 0.01 -6.12
N LYS A 29 -4.08 0.17 -6.53
CA LYS A 29 -4.48 1.21 -7.50
C LYS A 29 -4.08 2.60 -7.04
N LEU A 30 -4.44 2.99 -5.81
CA LEU A 30 -4.08 4.29 -5.25
C LEU A 30 -2.56 4.53 -5.23
N LYS A 31 -1.77 3.52 -4.86
CA LYS A 31 -0.32 3.63 -4.90
C LYS A 31 0.19 3.86 -6.32
N TYR A 32 -0.36 3.13 -7.29
CA TYR A 32 0.04 3.24 -8.69
C TYR A 32 -0.36 4.58 -9.29
N GLU A 33 -1.55 5.09 -9.00
CA GLU A 33 -1.99 6.44 -9.37
C GLU A 33 -1.05 7.51 -8.82
N ILE A 34 -0.70 7.43 -7.54
CA ILE A 34 0.24 8.36 -6.92
C ILE A 34 1.64 8.24 -7.55
N ALA A 35 2.10 7.02 -7.84
CA ALA A 35 3.36 6.81 -8.54
C ALA A 35 3.32 7.44 -9.95
N GLN A 36 2.19 7.35 -10.64
CA GLN A 36 1.98 7.98 -11.94
C GLN A 36 1.96 9.51 -11.84
N GLU A 37 1.27 10.08 -10.85
CA GLU A 37 1.30 11.53 -10.57
C GLU A 37 2.72 12.03 -10.27
N LEU A 38 3.53 11.23 -9.60
CA LEU A 38 4.92 11.58 -9.28
C LEU A 38 5.91 11.29 -10.41
N GLY A 39 5.48 10.76 -11.56
CA GLY A 39 6.36 10.35 -12.66
C GLY A 39 7.24 9.14 -12.33
N LEU A 40 6.87 8.36 -11.31
CA LEU A 40 7.58 7.16 -10.86
C LEU A 40 6.99 5.88 -11.43
N ALA A 41 5.85 5.95 -12.14
CA ALA A 41 5.18 4.78 -12.71
C ALA A 41 6.10 3.95 -13.62
N GLU A 42 6.87 4.58 -14.51
CA GLU A 42 7.82 3.86 -15.38
C GLU A 42 8.90 3.12 -14.58
N LYS A 43 9.33 3.70 -13.46
CA LYS A 43 10.34 3.09 -12.58
C LYS A 43 9.76 1.93 -11.79
N VAL A 44 8.51 2.04 -11.35
CA VAL A 44 7.77 0.94 -10.71
C VAL A 44 7.50 -0.19 -11.69
N ASP A 45 7.15 0.11 -12.94
CA ASP A 45 6.92 -0.90 -13.97
C ASP A 45 8.22 -1.66 -14.29
N LYS A 46 9.33 -0.91 -14.46
CA LYS A 46 10.63 -1.47 -14.85
C LYS A 46 11.39 -2.17 -13.72
N TYR A 47 11.37 -1.63 -12.51
CA TYR A 47 12.19 -2.10 -11.38
C TYR A 47 11.35 -2.58 -10.18
N GLY A 48 10.03 -2.49 -10.26
CA GLY A 48 9.14 -2.76 -9.15
C GLY A 48 9.21 -1.70 -8.06
N TRP A 49 8.37 -1.86 -7.04
CA TRP A 49 8.38 -1.00 -5.85
C TRP A 49 9.71 -1.03 -5.08
N GLY A 50 10.49 -2.11 -5.21
CA GLY A 50 11.82 -2.24 -4.60
C GLY A 50 12.90 -1.43 -5.30
N GLY A 51 12.66 -0.96 -6.53
CA GLY A 51 13.58 -0.12 -7.28
C GLY A 51 13.44 1.38 -7.01
N LEU A 52 12.42 1.78 -6.24
CA LEU A 52 12.25 3.16 -5.80
C LEU A 52 13.19 3.49 -4.64
N THR A 53 13.65 4.75 -4.59
CA THR A 53 14.42 5.25 -3.45
C THR A 53 13.53 5.39 -2.21
N ALA A 54 14.16 5.49 -1.04
CA ALA A 54 13.45 5.75 0.21
C ALA A 54 12.66 7.08 0.16
N GLU A 55 13.19 8.08 -0.55
CA GLU A 55 12.51 9.36 -0.72
C GLU A 55 11.27 9.23 -1.63
N GLU A 56 11.40 8.57 -2.78
CA GLU A 56 10.31 8.32 -3.73
C GLU A 56 9.18 7.51 -3.08
N THR A 57 9.53 6.39 -2.45
CA THR A 57 8.59 5.54 -1.72
C THR A 57 7.97 6.28 -0.54
N GLY A 58 8.75 7.13 0.15
CA GLY A 58 8.30 7.98 1.24
C GLY A 58 7.25 9.01 0.80
N ARG A 59 7.45 9.65 -0.35
CA ARG A 59 6.48 10.59 -0.95
C ARG A 59 5.17 9.89 -1.29
N ILE A 60 5.24 8.70 -1.91
CA ILE A 60 4.04 7.88 -2.23
C ILE A 60 3.29 7.52 -0.95
N GLY A 61 3.99 7.04 0.09
CA GLY A 61 3.39 6.70 1.38
C GLY A 61 2.77 7.90 2.12
N GLY A 62 3.40 9.07 2.01
CA GLY A 62 2.91 10.33 2.56
C GLY A 62 1.61 10.77 1.91
N LEU A 63 1.56 10.79 0.57
CA LEU A 63 0.35 11.13 -0.19
C LEU A 63 -0.78 10.15 0.07
N MET A 64 -0.47 8.86 0.15
CA MET A 64 -1.44 7.83 0.51
C MET A 64 -2.05 8.07 1.91
N THR A 65 -1.25 8.50 2.87
CA THR A 65 -1.70 8.82 4.23
C THR A 65 -2.55 10.08 4.24
N LYS A 66 -2.17 11.11 3.48
CA LYS A 66 -2.93 12.36 3.33
C LYS A 66 -4.30 12.10 2.71
N ARG A 67 -4.36 11.34 1.62
CA ARG A 67 -5.60 10.96 0.91
C ARG A 67 -6.54 10.13 1.78
N LYS A 68 -6.00 9.20 2.58
CA LYS A 68 -6.78 8.47 3.60
C LYS A 68 -7.36 9.38 4.68
N LYS A 69 -6.61 10.40 5.11
CA LYS A 69 -7.05 11.37 6.12
C LYS A 69 -8.16 12.28 5.57
N GLU A 70 -8.04 12.71 4.31
CA GLU A 70 -9.06 13.55 3.65
C GLU A 70 -10.37 12.80 3.41
N LEU A 71 -10.30 11.53 2.98
CA LEU A 71 -11.47 10.69 2.74
C LEU A 71 -12.14 10.16 4.01
N LYS A 72 -11.65 10.53 5.21
CA LYS A 72 -12.09 9.97 6.52
C LYS A 72 -12.18 8.43 6.52
N LEU A 73 -11.32 7.76 5.75
CA LEU A 73 -11.29 6.31 5.70
C LEU A 73 -10.86 5.78 7.08
N PRO A 74 -11.59 4.79 7.65
CA PRO A 74 -11.21 4.18 8.92
C PRO A 74 -9.77 3.67 8.82
N ARG A 75 -9.00 3.85 9.90
CA ARG A 75 -7.61 3.42 9.89
C ARG A 75 -7.62 1.91 9.80
N ASN A 76 -6.51 1.35 9.33
CA ASN A 76 -6.28 -0.10 9.30
C ASN A 76 -6.37 -0.80 10.68
N LYS A 77 -6.66 -0.06 11.76
CA LYS A 77 -6.99 -0.52 13.11
C LYS A 77 -8.47 -0.92 13.29
N ASP A 78 -9.35 -0.50 12.39
CA ASP A 78 -10.81 -0.72 12.48
C ASP A 78 -11.32 -1.85 11.56
N ILE A 79 -10.40 -2.47 10.80
CA ILE A 79 -10.70 -3.67 10.00
C ILE A 79 -10.21 -4.85 10.85
N GLU A 80 -11.08 -5.33 11.74
CA GLU A 80 -10.95 -6.61 12.44
C GLU A 80 -11.21 -7.80 11.51
#